data_AF-A0A482RDB9-F1
#
_entry.id   AF-A0A482RDB9-F1
#
_cell.length_a   1.000
_cell.length_b   1.000
_cell.length_c   1.000
_cell.angle_alpha   90.00
_cell.angle_beta   90.00
_cell.angle_gamma   90.00
#
_symmetry.space_group_name_H-M   'P 1'
#
loop_
_entity.id
_entity.type
_entity.pdbx_description
1 polymer ?
#
loop_
_entity_poly.entity_id
_entity_poly.type
_entity_poly.pdbx_seq_one_letter_code
_entity_poly.pdbx_strand_id
1 'polypeptide(L)'
;MAVSARCRRMFADVLSVLSMTMGKQDERECLQYKFQGNLTDIEEWGSEYVSHLSGEVASEYKSLVMKDAHADVSRLLEVIRHILPFNLKHNAEVNAVDLCVETSQLPLLLQDGMVDASTHSRVCLYLLKCADYLGDVDEAKETAHLAYQLYFK
;
A
#
# COMPACT_ATOMS: atom_id res chain seq x y z
N MET A 1 -31.88 13.84 -16.07
CA MET A 1 -31.55 12.42 -15.85
C MET A 1 -30.49 12.35 -14.76
N ALA A 2 -30.81 11.79 -13.59
CA ALA A 2 -29.81 11.63 -12.54
C ALA A 2 -28.93 10.42 -12.86
N VAL A 3 -27.62 10.63 -13.00
CA VAL A 3 -26.65 9.53 -13.12
C VAL A 3 -26.73 8.69 -11.83
N SER A 4 -26.79 7.37 -11.95
CA SER A 4 -26.87 6.50 -10.78
C SER A 4 -25.59 6.61 -9.93
N ALA A 5 -25.71 6.44 -8.60
CA ALA A 5 -24.55 6.47 -7.70
C ALA A 5 -23.50 5.39 -8.04
N ARG A 6 -23.95 4.27 -8.61
CA ARG A 6 -23.07 3.22 -9.14
C ARG A 6 -22.25 3.71 -10.33
N CYS A 7 -22.88 4.36 -11.31
CA CYS A 7 -22.18 4.89 -12.48
C CYS A 7 -21.13 5.94 -12.10
N ARG A 8 -21.40 6.78 -11.10
CA ARG A 8 -20.41 7.76 -10.60
C ARG A 8 -19.17 7.08 -10.01
N ARG A 9 -19.34 6.03 -9.20
CA ARG A 9 -18.21 5.29 -8.61
C ARG A 9 -17.36 4.61 -9.69
N MET A 10 -18.00 3.90 -10.62
CA MET A 10 -17.28 3.28 -11.73
C MET A 10 -16.53 4.30 -12.60
N PHE A 11 -17.13 5.48 -12.83
CA PHE A 11 -16.46 6.54 -13.56
C PHE A 11 -15.26 7.11 -12.79
N ALA A 12 -15.36 7.24 -11.47
CA ALA A 12 -14.24 7.63 -10.63
C ALA A 12 -13.10 6.60 -10.68
N ASP A 13 -13.40 5.29 -10.72
CA ASP A 13 -12.36 4.26 -10.90
C ASP A 13 -11.63 4.41 -12.25
N VAL A 14 -12.36 4.68 -13.34
CA VAL A 14 -11.75 4.96 -14.66
C VAL A 14 -10.88 6.23 -14.61
N LEU A 15 -11.36 7.29 -13.97
CA LEU A 15 -10.60 8.53 -13.82
C LEU A 15 -9.31 8.32 -13.00
N SER A 16 -9.36 7.51 -11.94
CA SER A 16 -8.20 7.14 -11.13
C SER A 16 -7.09 6.52 -11.99
N VAL A 17 -7.45 5.60 -12.88
CA VAL A 17 -6.50 4.95 -13.79
C VAL A 17 -5.95 5.93 -14.83
N LEU A 18 -6.82 6.75 -15.43
CA LEU A 18 -6.38 7.75 -16.41
C LEU A 18 -5.44 8.80 -15.80
N SER A 19 -5.67 9.19 -14.54
CA SER A 19 -4.84 10.17 -13.85
C SER A 19 -3.40 9.70 -13.62
N MET A 20 -3.11 8.41 -13.67
CA MET A 20 -1.72 7.94 -13.61
C MET A 20 -0.84 8.50 -14.75
N THR A 21 -1.44 8.78 -15.90
CA THR A 21 -0.72 9.23 -17.10
C THR A 21 -0.99 10.69 -17.44
N MET A 22 -2.19 11.17 -17.15
CA MET A 22 -2.66 12.51 -17.51
C MET A 22 -2.73 13.45 -16.31
N GLY A 23 -2.58 12.92 -15.10
CA GLY A 23 -2.67 13.71 -13.89
C GLY A 23 -1.48 14.63 -13.72
N LYS A 24 -1.69 15.73 -13.01
CA LYS A 24 -0.57 16.61 -12.66
C LYS A 24 0.29 15.96 -11.59
N GLN A 25 1.60 16.09 -11.76
CA GLN A 25 2.56 15.69 -10.73
C GLN A 25 2.22 16.41 -9.41
N ASP A 26 2.31 15.66 -8.31
CA ASP A 26 2.03 16.08 -6.92
C ASP A 26 0.57 16.36 -6.53
N GLU A 27 -0.41 16.33 -7.45
CA GLU A 27 -1.83 16.51 -7.07
C GLU A 27 -2.49 15.23 -6.55
N ARG A 28 -1.82 14.06 -6.66
CA ARG A 28 -2.31 12.75 -6.17
C ARG A 28 -3.74 12.43 -6.65
N GLU A 29 -4.01 12.77 -7.91
CA GLU A 29 -5.35 12.69 -8.48
C GLU A 29 -5.83 11.23 -8.56
N CYS A 30 -4.92 10.27 -8.75
CA CYS A 30 -5.24 8.84 -8.78
C CYS A 30 -5.88 8.39 -7.47
N LEU A 31 -5.26 8.72 -6.34
CA LEU A 31 -5.76 8.42 -5.01
C LEU A 31 -7.08 9.14 -4.70
N GLN A 32 -7.20 10.42 -5.07
CA GLN A 32 -8.44 11.18 -4.84
C GLN A 32 -9.64 10.58 -5.58
N TYR A 33 -9.46 10.18 -6.83
CA TYR A 33 -10.51 9.50 -7.59
C TYR A 33 -10.75 8.09 -7.05
N LYS A 34 -9.71 7.39 -6.58
CA LYS A 34 -9.88 6.07 -5.97
C LYS A 34 -10.75 6.12 -4.72
N PHE A 35 -10.58 7.16 -3.90
CA PHE A 35 -11.44 7.43 -2.75
C PHE A 35 -12.91 7.74 -3.10
N GLN A 36 -13.20 8.15 -4.33
CA GLN A 36 -14.56 8.38 -4.80
C GLN A 36 -15.15 7.15 -5.51
N GLY A 37 -14.31 6.19 -5.90
CA GLY A 37 -14.66 4.95 -6.60
C GLY A 37 -14.91 3.76 -5.67
N ASN A 38 -14.67 2.57 -6.19
CA ASN A 38 -14.74 1.31 -5.44
C ASN A 38 -13.35 0.94 -4.91
N LEU A 39 -13.25 0.58 -3.63
CA LEU A 39 -11.98 0.16 -3.01
C LEU A 39 -11.68 -1.34 -3.17
N THR A 40 -12.67 -2.14 -3.61
CA THR A 40 -12.57 -3.60 -3.71
C THR A 40 -11.91 -4.10 -4.99
N ASP A 41 -11.94 -3.32 -6.07
CA ASP A 41 -11.65 -3.80 -7.43
C ASP A 41 -10.25 -3.35 -7.90
N ILE A 42 -9.30 -3.21 -6.97
CA ILE A 42 -7.94 -2.71 -7.26
C ILE A 42 -7.18 -3.68 -8.17
N GLU A 43 -7.40 -4.98 -8.00
CA GLU A 43 -6.70 -6.03 -8.74
C GLU A 43 -7.03 -6.03 -10.25
N GLU A 44 -8.19 -5.51 -10.65
CA GLU A 44 -8.69 -5.58 -12.03
C GLU A 44 -7.88 -4.71 -13.01
N TRP A 45 -7.19 -3.69 -12.52
CA TRP A 45 -6.44 -2.72 -13.33
C TRP A 45 -4.97 -3.11 -13.54
N GLY A 46 -4.50 -4.16 -12.87
CA GLY A 46 -3.16 -4.72 -13.04
C GLY A 46 -2.06 -4.04 -12.20
N SER A 47 -0.87 -4.64 -12.23
CA SER A 47 0.22 -4.32 -11.30
C SER A 47 0.77 -2.91 -11.40
N GLU A 48 0.74 -2.30 -12.60
CA GLU A 48 1.25 -0.93 -12.78
C GLU A 48 0.37 0.09 -12.07
N TYR A 49 -0.96 -0.08 -12.16
CA TYR A 49 -1.90 0.75 -11.42
C TYR A 49 -1.70 0.60 -9.92
N VAL A 50 -1.57 -0.63 -9.45
CA VAL A 50 -1.35 -0.90 -8.02
C VAL A 50 -0.03 -0.29 -7.53
N SER A 51 1.04 -0.39 -8.33
CA SER A 51 2.34 0.21 -8.00
C SER A 51 2.25 1.73 -7.88
N HIS A 52 1.65 2.40 -8.86
CA HIS A 52 1.48 3.85 -8.84
C HIS A 52 0.60 4.30 -7.67
N LEU A 53 -0.53 3.63 -7.44
CA LEU A 53 -1.42 3.90 -6.31
C LEU A 53 -0.71 3.70 -4.96
N SER A 54 0.13 2.67 -4.82
CA SER A 54 0.93 2.44 -3.60
C SER A 54 1.84 3.63 -3.30
N GLY A 55 2.49 4.18 -4.32
CA GLY A 55 3.36 5.34 -4.18
C GLY A 55 2.60 6.61 -3.75
N GLU A 56 1.42 6.87 -4.33
CA GLU A 56 0.59 8.00 -3.90
C GLU A 56 0.08 7.84 -2.46
N VAL A 57 -0.34 6.62 -2.09
CA VAL A 57 -0.79 6.30 -0.74
C VAL A 57 0.33 6.50 0.28
N ALA A 58 1.54 6.00 0.01
CA ALA A 58 2.69 6.17 0.89
C ALA A 58 3.06 7.66 1.05
N SER A 59 3.05 8.42 -0.05
CA SER A 59 3.35 9.85 -0.06
C SER A 59 2.30 10.66 0.72
N GLU A 60 1.01 10.36 0.56
CA GLU A 60 -0.08 10.98 1.32
C GLU A 60 0.02 10.64 2.80
N TYR A 61 0.24 9.37 3.14
CA TYR A 61 0.40 8.92 4.52
C TYR A 61 1.51 9.68 5.24
N LYS A 62 2.72 9.73 4.66
CA LYS A 62 3.86 10.49 5.21
C LYS A 62 3.51 11.96 5.37
N SER A 63 2.86 12.56 4.37
CA SER A 63 2.46 13.98 4.41
C SER A 63 1.48 14.30 5.54
N LEU A 64 0.50 13.43 5.78
CA LEU A 64 -0.48 13.60 6.86
C LEU A 64 0.17 13.46 8.23
N VAL A 65 0.94 12.38 8.45
CA VAL A 65 1.62 12.11 9.72
C VAL A 65 2.65 13.19 10.06
N MET A 66 3.36 13.74 9.06
CA MET A 66 4.29 14.85 9.27
C MET A 66 3.58 16.16 9.67
N LYS A 67 2.35 16.39 9.20
CA LYS A 67 1.57 17.59 9.55
C LYS A 67 0.91 17.44 10.92
N ASP A 68 0.35 16.27 11.19
CA ASP A 68 -0.33 15.94 12.43
C ASP A 68 -0.16 14.45 12.72
N ALA A 69 0.47 14.13 13.86
CA ALA A 69 0.66 12.74 14.31
C ALA A 69 -0.67 12.02 14.59
N HIS A 70 -1.78 12.76 14.77
CA HIS A 70 -3.12 12.23 14.98
C HIS A 70 -4.04 12.38 13.75
N ALA A 71 -3.47 12.66 12.57
CA ALA A 71 -4.24 12.73 11.34
C ALA A 71 -5.00 11.42 11.08
N ASP A 72 -6.23 11.54 10.57
CA ASP A 72 -7.02 10.38 10.19
C ASP A 72 -6.48 9.74 8.90
N VAL A 73 -5.77 8.63 9.07
CA VAL A 73 -5.21 7.81 7.98
C VAL A 73 -6.07 6.58 7.67
N SER A 74 -7.27 6.46 8.26
CA SER A 74 -8.08 5.23 8.19
C SER A 74 -8.39 4.79 6.75
N ARG A 75 -8.65 5.75 5.86
CA ARG A 75 -8.93 5.50 4.44
C ARG A 75 -7.71 5.02 3.67
N LEU A 76 -6.52 5.54 4.00
CA LEU A 76 -5.27 5.07 3.41
C LEU A 76 -4.98 3.64 3.85
N LEU A 77 -5.16 3.34 5.14
CA LEU A 77 -5.00 1.99 5.66
C LEU A 77 -5.98 1.00 5.01
N GLU A 78 -7.19 1.43 4.65
CA GLU A 78 -8.13 0.61 3.89
C GLU A 78 -7.59 0.25 2.50
N VAL A 79 -7.04 1.22 1.77
CA VAL A 79 -6.40 0.98 0.47
C VAL A 79 -5.20 0.03 0.63
N ILE A 80 -4.33 0.26 1.62
CA ILE A 80 -3.16 -0.60 1.89
C ILE A 80 -3.60 -2.06 2.13
N ARG A 81 -4.66 -2.27 2.92
CA ARG A 81 -5.19 -3.62 3.19
C ARG A 81 -5.68 -4.35 1.93
N HIS A 82 -6.04 -3.64 0.87
CA HIS A 82 -6.38 -4.24 -0.43
C HIS A 82 -5.15 -4.43 -1.33
N ILE A 83 -4.14 -3.57 -1.23
CA ILE A 83 -2.92 -3.65 -2.04
C ILE A 83 -2.00 -4.80 -1.60
N LEU A 84 -1.84 -5.02 -0.28
CA LEU A 84 -0.89 -6.01 0.23
C LEU A 84 -1.20 -7.46 -0.23
N PRO A 85 -2.44 -7.97 -0.13
CA PRO A 85 -2.76 -9.32 -0.60
C PRO A 85 -2.50 -9.49 -2.10
N PHE A 86 -2.83 -8.48 -2.90
CA PHE A 86 -2.58 -8.49 -4.34
C PHE A 86 -1.08 -8.61 -4.63
N ASN A 87 -0.26 -7.76 -4.04
CA ASN A 87 1.18 -7.79 -4.26
C ASN A 87 1.80 -9.14 -3.86
N LEU A 88 1.44 -9.68 -2.69
CA LEU A 88 1.97 -10.96 -2.22
C LEU A 88 1.54 -12.13 -3.11
N LYS A 89 0.25 -12.19 -3.50
CA LYS A 89 -0.28 -13.23 -4.41
C LYS A 89 0.35 -13.20 -5.80
N HIS A 90 0.81 -12.03 -6.24
CA HIS A 90 1.41 -11.82 -7.55
C HIS A 90 2.95 -11.76 -7.53
N ASN A 91 3.60 -12.26 -6.47
CA ASN A 91 5.07 -12.28 -6.32
C ASN A 91 5.72 -10.88 -6.38
N ALA A 92 5.00 -9.87 -5.93
CA ALA A 92 5.47 -8.51 -5.75
C ALA A 92 5.71 -8.22 -4.25
N GLU A 93 6.32 -9.18 -3.53
CA GLU A 93 6.60 -9.03 -2.09
C GLU A 93 7.45 -7.81 -1.76
N VAL A 94 8.35 -7.41 -2.66
CA VAL A 94 9.16 -6.19 -2.56
C VAL A 94 8.26 -4.97 -2.42
N ASN A 95 7.30 -4.81 -3.35
CA ASN A 95 6.35 -3.69 -3.32
C ASN A 95 5.47 -3.69 -2.06
N ALA A 96 5.08 -4.88 -1.58
CA ALA A 96 4.28 -5.01 -0.36
C ALA A 96 5.08 -4.58 0.89
N VAL A 97 6.32 -5.02 1.01
CA VAL A 97 7.20 -4.67 2.12
C VAL A 97 7.56 -3.19 2.07
N ASP A 98 7.94 -2.66 0.91
CA ASP A 98 8.28 -1.24 0.74
C ASP A 98 7.11 -0.35 1.18
N LEU A 99 5.89 -0.63 0.71
CA LEU A 99 4.69 0.11 1.12
C LEU A 99 4.51 0.08 2.66
N CYS A 100 4.74 -1.08 3.29
CA CYS A 100 4.63 -1.21 4.74
C CYS A 100 5.72 -0.44 5.49
N VAL A 101 6.97 -0.48 5.02
CA VAL A 101 8.08 0.28 5.61
C VAL A 101 7.80 1.77 5.48
N GLU A 102 7.40 2.24 4.30
CA GLU A 102 7.13 3.65 4.03
C GLU A 102 5.96 4.23 4.81
N THR A 103 4.99 3.39 5.20
CA THR A 103 3.82 3.79 5.98
C THR A 103 3.93 3.39 7.47
N SER A 104 5.06 2.81 7.88
CA SER A 104 5.26 2.25 9.22
C SER A 104 4.14 1.26 9.62
N GLN A 105 3.62 0.51 8.65
CA GLN A 105 2.53 -0.47 8.80
C GLN A 105 3.01 -1.93 8.66
N LEU A 106 4.29 -2.20 8.96
CA LEU A 106 4.85 -3.56 8.96
C LEU A 106 4.02 -4.60 9.74
N PRO A 107 3.36 -4.29 10.88
CA PRO A 107 2.50 -5.25 11.57
C PRO A 107 1.37 -5.85 10.73
N LEU A 108 0.95 -5.19 9.63
CA LEU A 108 -0.03 -5.75 8.71
C LEU A 108 0.45 -7.05 8.05
N LEU A 109 1.76 -7.21 7.81
CA LEU A 109 2.33 -8.44 7.25
C LEU A 109 2.23 -9.64 8.20
N LEU A 110 2.07 -9.39 9.50
CA LEU A 110 1.90 -10.43 10.51
C LEU A 110 0.45 -10.93 10.64
N GLN A 111 -0.52 -10.34 9.93
CA GLN A 111 -1.91 -10.79 9.99
C GLN A 111 -2.05 -12.21 9.42
N ASP A 112 -2.98 -12.98 9.98
CA ASP A 112 -3.21 -14.37 9.57
C ASP A 112 -3.64 -14.44 8.10
N GLY A 113 -2.95 -15.28 7.32
CA GLY A 113 -3.23 -15.47 5.89
C GLY A 113 -2.65 -14.39 4.96
N MET A 114 -1.93 -13.39 5.47
CA MET A 114 -1.28 -12.38 4.61
C MET A 114 -0.05 -12.94 3.88
N VAL A 115 0.90 -13.50 4.64
CA VAL A 115 2.11 -14.11 4.09
C VAL A 115 1.94 -15.62 4.08
N ASP A 116 1.98 -16.21 2.90
CA ASP A 116 1.89 -17.66 2.70
C ASP A 116 3.26 -18.35 2.72
N ALA A 117 3.28 -19.68 2.77
CA ALA A 117 4.51 -20.47 2.81
C ALA A 117 5.42 -20.25 1.59
N SER A 118 4.86 -19.95 0.41
CA SER A 118 5.63 -19.67 -0.81
C SER A 118 6.33 -18.30 -0.80
N THR A 119 5.81 -17.35 -0.03
CA THR A 119 6.27 -15.95 -0.03
C THR A 119 7.02 -15.61 1.25
N HIS A 120 6.81 -16.39 2.31
CA HIS A 120 7.42 -16.25 3.64
C HIS A 120 8.94 -16.07 3.61
N SER A 121 9.67 -16.98 2.96
CA SER A 121 11.13 -16.89 2.88
C SER A 121 11.61 -15.61 2.19
N ARG A 122 10.92 -15.20 1.12
CA ARG A 122 11.28 -14.01 0.33
C ARG A 122 10.99 -12.72 1.11
N VAL A 123 9.85 -12.65 1.80
CA VAL A 123 9.49 -11.52 2.67
C VAL A 123 10.47 -11.40 3.84
N CYS A 124 10.79 -12.50 4.53
CA CYS A 124 11.76 -12.49 5.63
C CYS A 124 13.13 -12.00 5.18
N LEU A 125 13.65 -12.53 4.07
CA LEU A 125 14.94 -12.12 3.51
C LEU A 125 14.94 -10.65 3.12
N TYR A 126 13.85 -10.18 2.49
CA TYR A 126 13.74 -8.79 2.06
C TYR A 126 13.68 -7.84 3.27
N LEU A 127 12.89 -8.14 4.30
CA LEU A 127 12.83 -7.35 5.53
C LEU A 127 14.20 -7.25 6.23
N LEU A 128 14.94 -8.35 6.34
CA LEU A 128 16.29 -8.34 6.90
C LEU A 128 17.23 -7.45 6.09
N LYS A 129 17.11 -7.45 4.75
CA LYS A 129 17.87 -6.55 3.89
C LYS A 129 17.44 -5.09 4.05
N CYS A 130 16.14 -4.80 4.16
CA CYS A 130 15.67 -3.45 4.45
C CYS A 130 16.30 -2.92 5.75
N ALA A 131 16.32 -3.73 6.82
CA ALA A 131 16.93 -3.35 8.10
C ALA A 131 18.41 -2.96 7.98
N ASP A 132 19.18 -3.60 7.08
CA ASP A 132 20.60 -3.26 6.83
C ASP A 132 20.78 -1.87 6.18
N TYR A 133 19.75 -1.35 5.49
CA TYR A 133 19.80 -0.09 4.73
C TYR A 133 19.01 1.06 5.37
N LEU A 134 18.25 0.81 6.43
CA LEU A 134 17.53 1.86 7.16
C LEU A 134 18.52 2.74 7.94
N GLY A 135 18.38 4.05 7.78
CA GLY A 135 19.25 5.03 8.44
C GLY A 135 18.89 5.25 9.91
N ASP A 136 17.63 5.02 10.27
CA ASP A 136 17.16 5.07 11.65
C ASP A 136 17.34 3.72 12.35
N VAL A 137 18.05 3.74 13.47
CA VAL A 137 18.43 2.53 14.20
C VAL A 137 17.23 1.85 14.85
N ASP A 138 16.23 2.61 15.27
CA ASP A 138 15.05 2.05 15.92
C ASP A 138 14.08 1.46 14.88
N GLU A 139 13.91 2.11 13.72
CA GLU A 139 13.19 1.54 12.56
C GLU A 139 13.88 0.25 12.05
N ALA A 140 15.22 0.23 12.01
CA ALA A 140 15.99 -0.95 11.63
C ALA A 140 15.75 -2.13 12.59
N LYS A 141 15.77 -1.87 13.91
CA LYS A 141 15.48 -2.90 14.93
C LYS A 141 14.05 -3.39 14.82
N GLU A 142 13.08 -2.50 14.64
CA GLU A 142 11.67 -2.86 14.48
C GLU A 142 11.47 -3.77 13.27
N THR A 143 12.07 -3.40 12.13
CA THR A 143 12.01 -4.19 10.89
C THR A 143 12.63 -5.57 11.08
N ALA A 144 13.82 -5.66 11.70
CA ALA A 144 14.47 -6.92 11.99
C ALA A 144 13.70 -7.78 13.00
N HIS A 145 13.09 -7.15 14.01
CA HIS A 145 12.26 -7.84 14.99
C HIS A 145 11.01 -8.44 14.33
N LEU A 146 10.37 -7.70 13.43
CA LEU A 146 9.22 -8.19 12.69
C LEU A 146 9.59 -9.32 11.73
N ALA A 147 10.75 -9.25 11.06
CA ALA A 147 11.27 -10.35 10.26
C ALA A 147 11.47 -11.62 11.09
N TYR A 148 11.99 -11.48 12.32
CA TYR A 148 12.12 -12.59 13.27
C TYR A 148 10.76 -13.14 13.68
N GLN A 149 9.80 -12.29 14.05
CA GLN A 149 8.45 -12.71 14.42
C GLN A 149 7.75 -13.45 13.28
N LEU A 150 7.88 -12.94 12.05
CA LEU A 150 7.34 -13.59 10.87
C LEU A 150 8.01 -14.95 10.64
N TYR A 151 9.33 -15.05 10.80
CA TYR A 151 10.08 -16.29 10.58
C TYR A 151 9.66 -17.44 11.50
N PHE A 152 9.34 -17.14 12.76
CA PHE A 152 8.93 -18.14 13.75
C PHE A 152 7.42 -18.40 13.81
N LYS A 153 6.65 -17.70 12.98
CA LYS A 153 5.21 -17.93 12.80
C LYS A 153 4.99 -19.07 11.80
#